data_AF-A0A0X3SA56-F1
#
_entry.id   AF-A0A0X3SA56-F1
#
_cell.length_a   1.000
_cell.length_b   1.000
_cell.length_c   1.000
_cell.angle_alpha   90.00
_cell.angle_beta   90.00
_cell.angle_gamma   90.00
#
_symmetry.space_group_name_H-M   'P 1'
#
loop_
_entity.id
_entity.type
_entity.pdbx_description
1 polymer ?
#
loop_
_entity_poly.entity_id
_entity_poly.type
_entity_poly.pdbx_seq_one_letter_code
_entity_poly.pdbx_strand_id
1 'polypeptide(L)'
;MPVRIFHGFAERIERVRREIGDPARRDWFRHHYGHARHQNKSEMAIHPRTCFEELRGYPHLPWITPATRVTTRDVCTRRMCCGWRLPEARELEAVILTDEQYAAFKKAAYDEGMSQEDFAAKLIMLHTNGFARSHAP
;
A
#
# COMPACT_ATOMS: atom_id res chain seq x y z
N MET A 1 38.71 16.80 22.62
CA MET A 1 38.92 16.58 21.16
C MET A 1 37.80 17.28 20.40
N PRO A 2 38.08 18.13 19.40
CA PRO A 2 37.03 18.79 18.64
C PRO A 2 36.33 17.76 17.76
N VAL A 3 35.00 17.72 17.82
CA VAL A 3 34.17 16.86 16.97
C VAL A 3 34.38 17.35 15.53
N ARG A 4 35.08 16.56 14.71
CA ARG A 4 35.16 16.81 13.27
C ARG A 4 33.75 16.67 12.72
N ILE A 5 33.08 17.80 12.48
CA ILE A 5 31.79 17.83 11.80
C ILE A 5 32.08 17.41 10.36
N PHE A 6 31.87 16.12 10.06
CA PHE A 6 31.97 15.61 8.71
C PHE A 6 30.93 16.32 7.85
N HIS A 7 31.38 17.07 6.84
CA HIS A 7 30.53 17.71 5.84
C HIS A 7 29.52 16.67 5.30
N GLY A 8 28.23 17.00 5.37
CA GLY A 8 27.11 16.11 5.02
C GLY A 8 26.27 15.60 6.19
N PHE A 9 26.76 15.69 7.44
CA PHE A 9 25.94 15.34 8.61
C PHE A 9 24.81 16.33 8.85
N ALA A 10 25.08 17.63 8.72
CA ALA A 10 24.06 18.67 8.91
C ALA A 10 22.92 18.51 7.90
N GLU A 11 23.23 18.28 6.63
CA GLU A 11 22.23 18.06 5.58
C GLU A 11 21.41 16.78 5.81
N ARG A 12 22.07 15.69 6.24
CA ARG A 12 21.38 14.45 6.61
C ARG A 12 20.44 14.68 7.79
N ILE A 13 20.87 15.40 8.82
CA ILE A 13 20.05 15.73 9.99
C ILE A 13 18.85 16.59 9.56
N GLU A 14 19.06 17.62 8.75
CA GLU A 14 17.98 18.48 8.27
C GLU A 14 17.00 17.76 7.34
N ARG A 15 17.49 16.82 6.52
CA ARG A 15 16.62 15.94 5.74
C ARG A 15 15.78 15.06 6.66
N VAL A 16 16.40 14.39 7.62
CA VAL A 16 15.70 13.53 8.59
C VAL A 16 14.69 14.35 9.41
N ARG A 17 15.03 15.57 9.84
CA ARG A 17 14.11 16.48 10.53
C ARG A 17 12.89 16.82 9.68
N ARG A 18 13.09 17.14 8.40
CA ARG A 18 11.98 17.37 7.46
C ARG A 18 11.10 16.13 7.28
N GLU A 19 11.72 14.96 7.13
CA GLU A 19 11.01 13.68 7.01
C GLU A 19 10.20 13.34 8.26
N ILE A 20 10.74 13.59 9.46
CA ILE A 20 10.03 13.45 10.73
C ILE A 20 8.93 14.51 10.85
N GLY A 21 9.15 15.71 10.32
CA GLY A 21 8.20 16.82 10.36
C GLY A 21 6.96 16.61 9.49
N ASP A 22 7.00 15.71 8.50
CA ASP A 22 5.89 15.41 7.60
C ASP A 22 4.70 14.76 8.36
N PRO A 23 3.57 15.47 8.52
CA PRO A 23 2.42 14.94 9.27
C PRO A 23 1.79 13.73 8.57
N ALA A 24 1.75 13.74 7.24
CA ALA A 24 1.17 12.67 6.44
C ALA A 24 1.98 11.38 6.57
N ARG A 25 3.31 11.50 6.63
CA ARG A 25 4.23 10.39 6.90
C ARG A 25 4.07 9.88 8.33
N ARG A 26 4.05 10.76 9.32
CA ARG A 26 3.84 10.40 10.73
C ARG A 26 2.54 9.65 10.95
N ASP A 27 1.44 10.13 10.38
CA ASP A 27 0.14 9.49 10.50
C ASP A 27 0.15 8.08 9.89
N TRP A 28 0.84 7.89 8.75
CA TRP A 28 0.97 6.57 8.16
C TRP A 28 1.70 5.60 9.09
N PHE A 29 2.86 6.00 9.64
CA PHE A 29 3.59 5.18 10.61
C PHE A 29 2.79 4.90 11.88
N ARG A 30 2.05 5.89 12.41
CA ARG A 30 1.18 5.70 13.57
C ARG A 30 0.12 4.63 13.30
N HIS A 31 -0.57 4.69 12.16
CA HIS A 31 -1.64 3.74 11.85
C HIS A 31 -1.14 2.31 11.58
N HIS A 32 0.07 2.15 11.02
CA HIS A 32 0.60 0.83 10.65
C HIS A 32 1.45 0.18 11.76
N TYR A 33 2.13 1.00 12.57
CA TYR A 33 3.11 0.53 13.55
C TYR A 33 2.87 1.04 14.97
N GLY A 34 2.01 2.04 15.17
CA GLY A 34 1.83 2.71 16.47
C GLY A 34 1.15 1.86 17.54
N HIS A 35 0.47 0.78 17.17
CA HIS A 35 -0.13 -0.17 18.12
C HIS A 35 0.79 -1.35 18.46
N ALA A 36 1.94 -1.48 17.81
CA ALA A 36 2.86 -2.59 18.08
C ALA A 36 3.44 -2.43 19.49
N ARG A 37 3.22 -3.45 20.34
CA ARG A 37 3.85 -3.54 21.66
C ARG A 37 5.03 -4.49 21.56
N HIS A 38 6.22 -4.02 21.92
CA HIS A 38 7.44 -4.84 21.92
C HIS A 38 7.80 -5.19 23.36
N GLN A 39 8.03 -6.47 23.63
CA GLN A 39 8.43 -6.94 24.95
C GLN A 39 9.94 -6.79 25.17
N ASN A 40 10.73 -6.77 24.09
CA ASN A 40 12.18 -6.71 24.14
C ASN A 40 12.80 -5.96 22.94
N LYS A 41 14.09 -5.63 23.05
CA LYS A 41 14.84 -4.88 22.01
C LYS A 41 15.01 -5.66 20.70
N SER A 42 15.07 -6.98 20.76
CA SER A 42 15.18 -7.84 19.57
C SER A 42 13.92 -7.78 18.71
N GLU A 43 12.74 -7.79 19.32
CA GLU A 43 11.47 -7.60 18.62
C GLU A 43 11.41 -6.23 17.95
N MET A 44 11.80 -5.17 18.67
CA MET A 44 11.86 -3.82 18.13
C MET A 44 12.80 -3.71 16.92
N ALA A 45 13.90 -4.48 16.89
CA ALA A 45 14.86 -4.48 15.80
C ALA A 45 14.34 -5.14 14.50
N ILE A 46 13.27 -5.94 14.57
CA ILE A 46 12.67 -6.59 13.39
C ILE A 46 11.78 -5.59 12.62
N HIS A 47 11.12 -4.67 13.31
CA HIS A 47 10.15 -3.75 12.70
C HIS A 47 10.71 -2.85 11.59
N PRO A 48 11.94 -2.30 11.68
CA PRO A 48 12.54 -1.57 10.56
C PRO A 48 12.64 -2.41 9.28
N ARG A 49 12.95 -3.71 9.40
CA ARG A 49 13.02 -4.61 8.24
C ARG A 49 11.64 -4.86 7.66
N THR A 50 10.66 -5.19 8.50
CA THR A 50 9.27 -5.40 8.07
C THR A 50 8.71 -4.14 7.39
N CYS A 51 8.98 -2.97 7.94
CA CYS A 51 8.60 -1.69 7.33
C CYS A 51 9.26 -1.47 5.99
N PHE A 52 10.56 -1.77 5.87
CA PHE A 52 11.26 -1.63 4.60
C PHE A 52 10.69 -2.58 3.53
N GLU A 53 10.37 -3.83 3.90
CA GLU A 53 9.73 -4.80 3.01
C GLU A 53 8.33 -4.35 2.59
N GLU A 54 7.51 -3.85 3.51
CA GLU A 54 6.18 -3.29 3.19
C GLU A 54 6.32 -2.09 2.24
N LEU A 55 7.24 -1.17 2.52
CA LEU A 55 7.48 0.00 1.67
C LEU A 55 7.93 -0.35 0.25
N ARG A 56 8.71 -1.43 0.09
CA ARG A 56 9.11 -1.94 -1.23
C ARG A 56 7.95 -2.49 -2.05
N GLY A 57 6.88 -2.93 -1.41
CA GLY A 57 5.69 -3.44 -2.10
C GLY A 57 4.82 -2.34 -2.71
N TYR A 58 4.99 -1.09 -2.28
CA TYR A 58 4.20 0.01 -2.82
C TYR A 58 4.83 0.60 -4.09
N PRO A 59 4.01 0.98 -5.09
CA PRO A 59 4.49 1.60 -6.33
C PRO A 59 5.12 2.99 -6.10
N HIS A 60 4.74 3.65 -5.00
CA HIS A 60 5.28 4.92 -4.56
C HIS A 60 5.05 5.09 -3.05
N LEU A 61 5.60 6.14 -2.44
CA LEU A 61 5.54 6.33 -0.99
C LEU A 61 4.09 6.42 -0.48
N PRO A 62 3.72 5.73 0.61
CA PRO A 62 2.32 5.68 1.01
C PRO A 62 1.71 7.03 1.39
N TRP A 63 2.49 7.88 2.04
CA TRP A 63 2.04 9.15 2.58
C TRP A 63 1.76 10.23 1.53
N ILE A 64 2.17 10.05 0.27
CA ILE A 64 1.80 10.95 -0.82
C ILE A 64 0.42 10.60 -1.43
N THR A 65 -0.14 9.43 -1.10
CA THR A 65 -1.44 9.00 -1.62
C THR A 65 -2.59 9.61 -0.85
N PRO A 66 -3.60 10.22 -1.52
CA PRO A 66 -4.76 10.78 -0.85
C PRO A 66 -5.51 9.79 0.05
N ALA A 67 -6.10 10.31 1.13
CA ALA A 67 -7.09 9.59 1.92
C ALA A 67 -8.39 9.38 1.13
N THR A 68 -9.08 8.27 1.38
CA THR A 68 -10.44 7.98 0.86
C THR A 68 -11.48 8.86 1.54
N ARG A 69 -11.25 9.19 2.81
CA ARG A 69 -12.08 10.09 3.62
C ARG A 69 -11.31 10.63 4.82
N VAL A 70 -11.75 11.78 5.33
CA VAL A 70 -11.33 12.28 6.64
C VAL A 70 -12.04 11.46 7.73
N THR A 71 -11.30 11.01 8.73
CA THR A 71 -11.82 10.23 9.86
C THR A 71 -11.15 10.70 11.15
N THR A 72 -11.91 10.70 12.25
CA THR A 72 -11.39 10.92 13.61
C THR A 72 -10.89 9.64 14.26
N ARG A 73 -11.24 8.47 13.69
CA ARG A 73 -10.74 7.17 14.13
C ARG A 73 -9.27 7.01 13.75
N ASP A 74 -8.48 6.42 14.64
CA ASP A 74 -7.05 6.10 14.46
C ASP A 74 -6.87 4.90 13.52
N VAL A 75 -7.24 5.07 12.25
CA VAL A 75 -7.14 4.04 11.22
C VAL A 75 -6.64 4.64 9.91
N CYS A 76 -5.83 3.88 9.17
CA CYS A 76 -5.44 4.29 7.83
C CYS A 76 -6.68 4.33 6.92
N THR A 77 -6.78 5.42 6.15
CA THR A 77 -7.80 5.60 5.11
C THR A 77 -7.15 5.93 3.76
N ARG A 78 -5.83 5.77 3.60
CA ARG A 78 -5.19 6.06 2.31
C ARG A 78 -5.66 5.09 1.24
N ARG A 79 -5.94 5.62 0.04
CA ARG A 79 -6.49 4.84 -1.09
C ARG A 79 -5.68 3.59 -1.41
N MET A 80 -4.35 3.66 -1.36
CA MET A 80 -3.51 2.50 -1.66
C MET A 80 -3.46 1.46 -0.53
N CYS A 81 -3.68 1.85 0.72
CA CYS A 81 -3.60 0.94 1.87
C CYS A 81 -4.97 0.34 2.20
N CYS A 82 -6.04 1.10 1.94
CA CYS A 82 -7.41 0.77 2.36
C CYS A 82 -8.42 1.06 1.24
N GLY A 83 -8.03 0.81 -0.02
CA GLY A 83 -8.88 1.09 -1.18
C GLY A 83 -10.21 0.35 -1.17
N TRP A 84 -10.27 -0.83 -0.53
CA TRP A 84 -11.51 -1.59 -0.29
C TRP A 84 -12.54 -0.81 0.55
N ARG A 85 -12.14 0.26 1.25
CA ARG A 85 -13.03 1.14 2.03
C ARG A 85 -13.59 2.31 1.23
N LEU A 86 -13.33 2.39 -0.07
CA LEU A 86 -13.98 3.38 -0.95
C LEU A 86 -15.49 3.09 -1.00
N PRO A 87 -16.37 4.11 -0.93
CA PRO A 87 -17.82 3.91 -1.09
C PRO A 87 -18.18 3.16 -2.39
N GLU A 88 -17.42 3.43 -3.44
CA GLU A 88 -17.53 2.82 -4.77
C GLU A 88 -16.77 1.49 -4.91
N ALA A 89 -16.01 1.04 -3.90
CA ALA A 89 -15.30 -0.23 -3.99
C ALA A 89 -16.29 -1.39 -4.03
N ARG A 90 -16.17 -2.21 -5.07
CA ARG A 90 -16.68 -3.57 -5.14
C ARG A 90 -15.50 -4.52 -5.04
N GLU A 91 -15.50 -5.37 -4.02
CA GLU A 91 -14.40 -6.31 -3.75
C GLU A 91 -14.65 -7.62 -4.52
N LEU A 92 -13.73 -7.94 -5.42
CA LEU A 92 -13.61 -9.24 -6.09
C LEU A 92 -12.19 -9.74 -5.81
N GLU A 93 -12.03 -10.70 -4.90
CA GLU A 93 -10.75 -11.35 -4.57
C GLU A 93 -9.53 -10.38 -4.60
N ALA A 94 -9.60 -9.30 -3.83
CA ALA A 94 -8.56 -8.25 -3.72
C ALA A 94 -8.42 -7.25 -4.89
N VAL A 95 -9.31 -7.27 -5.89
CA VAL A 95 -9.42 -6.24 -6.93
C VAL A 95 -10.54 -5.26 -6.57
N ILE A 96 -10.22 -3.97 -6.63
CA ILE A 96 -11.18 -2.89 -6.43
C ILE A 96 -11.63 -2.39 -7.80
N LEU A 97 -12.93 -2.50 -8.06
CA LEU A 97 -13.55 -1.98 -9.28
C LEU A 97 -14.46 -0.80 -8.95
N THR A 98 -14.50 0.19 -9.86
CA THR A 98 -15.58 1.20 -9.89
C THR A 98 -16.91 0.54 -10.25
N ASP A 99 -18.03 1.23 -10.01
CA ASP A 99 -19.36 0.71 -10.37
C ASP A 99 -19.49 0.41 -11.88
N GLU A 100 -18.93 1.25 -12.75
CA GLU A 100 -18.94 1.04 -14.21
C GLU A 100 -18.12 -0.20 -14.59
N GLN A 101 -16.93 -0.36 -14.02
CA GLN A 101 -16.07 -1.53 -14.25
C GLN A 101 -16.73 -2.81 -13.74
N TYR A 102 -17.39 -2.74 -12.57
CA TYR A 102 -18.09 -3.87 -12.00
C TYR A 102 -19.31 -4.27 -12.84
N ALA A 103 -20.06 -3.30 -13.38
CA ALA A 103 -21.16 -3.57 -14.29
C ALA A 103 -20.68 -4.22 -15.60
N ALA A 104 -19.59 -3.72 -16.19
CA ALA A 104 -18.99 -4.30 -17.38
C ALA A 104 -18.50 -5.73 -17.12
N PHE A 105 -17.83 -5.97 -15.98
CA PHE A 105 -17.39 -7.29 -15.54
C PHE A 105 -18.55 -8.27 -15.39
N LYS A 106 -19.63 -7.86 -14.70
CA LYS A 106 -20.82 -8.70 -14.50
C LYS A 106 -21.49 -9.05 -15.83
N LYS A 107 -21.56 -8.09 -16.76
CA LYS A 107 -22.10 -8.34 -18.10
C LYS A 107 -21.23 -9.34 -18.87
N ALA A 108 -19.91 -9.18 -18.84
CA ALA A 108 -18.99 -10.08 -19.53
C ALA A 108 -19.04 -11.52 -18.98
N ALA A 109 -19.12 -11.69 -17.66
CA ALA A 109 -19.31 -13.01 -17.04
C ALA A 109 -20.61 -13.68 -17.52
N TYR A 110 -21.70 -12.90 -17.60
CA TYR A 110 -22.99 -13.38 -18.11
C TYR A 110 -22.93 -13.75 -19.61
N ASP A 111 -22.33 -12.90 -20.45
CA ASP A 111 -22.17 -13.15 -21.88
C ASP A 111 -21.32 -14.42 -22.15
N GLU A 112 -20.37 -14.73 -21.26
CA GLU A 112 -19.54 -15.94 -21.30
C GLU A 112 -20.20 -17.17 -20.65
N GLY A 113 -21.38 -17.03 -20.06
CA GLY A 113 -22.08 -18.12 -19.37
C GLY A 113 -21.36 -18.65 -18.13
N MET A 114 -20.55 -17.79 -17.49
CA MET A 114 -19.73 -18.15 -16.32
C MET A 114 -20.26 -17.51 -15.04
N SER A 115 -19.93 -18.11 -13.89
CA SER A 115 -20.05 -17.40 -12.63
C SER A 115 -19.05 -16.22 -12.60
N GLN A 116 -19.33 -15.22 -11.76
CA GLN A 116 -18.39 -14.09 -11.60
C GLN A 116 -17.02 -14.56 -11.08
N GLU A 117 -17.00 -15.55 -10.20
CA GLU A 117 -15.76 -16.12 -9.64
C GLU A 117 -14.94 -16.85 -10.72
N ASP A 118 -15.56 -17.71 -11.52
CA ASP A 118 -14.89 -18.42 -12.63
C ASP A 118 -14.35 -17.45 -13.68
N PHE A 119 -15.13 -16.40 -13.98
CA PHE A 119 -14.72 -15.37 -14.93
C PHE A 119 -13.53 -14.55 -14.39
N ALA A 120 -13.52 -14.21 -13.10
CA ALA A 120 -12.39 -13.54 -12.45
C ALA A 120 -11.12 -14.42 -12.52
N ALA A 121 -11.22 -15.70 -12.14
CA ALA A 121 -10.12 -16.65 -12.23
C ALA A 121 -9.57 -16.78 -13.66
N LYS A 122 -10.45 -16.84 -14.67
CA LYS A 122 -10.07 -16.86 -16.09
C LYS A 122 -9.26 -15.60 -16.47
N LEU A 123 -9.72 -14.42 -16.09
CA LEU A 123 -9.02 -13.16 -16.38
C LEU A 123 -7.64 -13.09 -15.70
N ILE A 124 -7.55 -13.52 -14.44
CA ILE A 124 -6.29 -13.61 -13.69
C ILE A 124 -5.32 -14.56 -14.40
N MET A 125 -5.77 -15.75 -14.81
CA MET A 125 -4.93 -16.69 -15.55
C MET A 125 -4.48 -16.13 -16.90
N LEU A 126 -5.34 -15.45 -17.64
CA LEU A 126 -4.98 -14.84 -18.93
C LEU A 126 -3.92 -13.76 -18.77
N HIS A 127 -4.04 -12.92 -17.74
CA HIS A 127 -3.10 -11.83 -17.50
C HIS A 127 -1.78 -12.30 -16.90
N THR A 128 -1.80 -13.33 -16.04
CA THR A 128 -0.56 -13.91 -15.50
C THR A 128 0.18 -14.78 -16.53
N ASN A 129 -0.53 -15.55 -17.37
CA ASN A 129 0.08 -16.33 -18.45
C ASN A 129 0.51 -15.45 -19.64
N GLY A 130 -0.20 -14.36 -19.92
CA GLY A 130 0.20 -13.37 -20.93
C GLY A 130 1.46 -12.61 -20.53
N PHE A 131 1.62 -12.30 -19.24
CA PHE A 131 2.82 -11.69 -18.68
C PHE A 131 4.04 -12.62 -18.75
N ALA A 132 3.84 -13.92 -18.49
CA ALA A 132 4.90 -14.93 -18.63
C ALA A 132 5.40 -15.11 -20.08
N ARG A 133 4.53 -14.92 -21.09
CA ARG A 133 4.90 -15.03 -22.51
C ARG A 133 5.54 -13.77 -23.09
N SER A 134 5.29 -12.60 -22.52
CA SER A 134 5.86 -11.32 -22.96
C SER A 134 7.23 -11.01 -22.34
N HIS A 135 7.67 -11.83 -21.36
CA HIS A 135 8.96 -11.71 -20.67
C HIS A 135 9.74 -13.04 -20.57
N ALA A 136 9.42 -14.03 -21.42
CA ALA A 136 10.28 -15.18 -21.61
C ALA A 136 11.52 -14.75 -22.44
N PRO A 137 12.75 -15.15 -22.07
CA PRO A 137 13.98 -14.79 -22.76
C PRO A 137 14.07 -15.34 -24.19
#